data_AF-A0A162PT85-F1
#
_entry.id   AF-A0A162PT85-F1
#
_cell.length_a   1.000
_cell.length_b   1.000
_cell.length_c   1.000
_cell.angle_alpha   90.00
_cell.angle_beta   90.00
_cell.angle_gamma   90.00
#
_symmetry.space_group_name_H-M   'P 1'
#
loop_
_entity.id
_entity.type
_entity.pdbx_description
1 polymer ?
#
loop_
_entity_poly.entity_id
_entity_poly.type
_entity_poly.pdbx_seq_one_letter_code
_entity_poly.pdbx_strand_id
1 'polypeptide(L)'
;MDPELVVQTLNFHGQQLTKLWENERGVASLQVVSSRDIDYQVYQNRSKDLGFQERGKRIRLHQFIVDKAHQLYKAEKKPKDTVYFFPLMPPLESFCHFDKTEARTNFFHSIKVGDVLIGQVQQKTFHGLGFRVVATEGTTILRDVRELAIKGSVHPDQFNAASDRKDGAFNTGDLIRCEVLDINADNEKLNCGMKGLHQSAEQSDLQLGVITKEDLPKSYKTMVDLTGKSYEECLQSNRTFRNPSAIEHLSNSLGLDLSSAASDSFLKGLNAPVEGSDYADELRRSQNSKWATKSVAEGIKYFKAGLETEAFQCLNKALHIDAVNIEGLVARGAL
;
A
#
# COMPACT_ATOMS: atom_id res chain seq x y z
N MET A 1 7.71 9.08 21.61
CA MET A 1 8.26 8.47 20.38
C MET A 1 8.24 6.97 20.59
N ASP A 2 7.88 6.18 19.59
CA ASP A 2 7.91 4.72 19.67
C ASP A 2 9.37 4.24 19.83
N PRO A 3 9.72 3.61 20.97
CA PRO A 3 11.10 3.21 21.24
C PRO A 3 11.60 2.12 20.28
N GLU A 4 10.73 1.20 19.83
CA GLU A 4 11.13 0.08 18.96
C GLU A 4 11.55 0.59 17.58
N LEU A 5 10.75 1.49 17.00
CA LEU A 5 11.06 2.11 15.71
C LEU A 5 12.34 2.97 15.75
N VAL A 6 12.57 3.66 16.87
CA VAL A 6 13.82 4.42 17.06
C VAL A 6 15.02 3.47 17.12
N VAL A 7 14.95 2.39 17.91
CA VAL A 7 16.00 1.36 17.99
C VAL A 7 16.30 0.78 16.62
N GLN A 8 15.28 0.36 15.88
CA GLN A 8 15.42 -0.21 14.54
C GLN A 8 16.13 0.78 13.61
N THR A 9 15.77 2.06 13.66
CA THR A 9 16.39 3.09 12.82
C THR A 9 17.86 3.31 13.20
N LEU A 10 18.19 3.37 14.48
CA LEU A 10 19.56 3.53 14.95
C LEU A 10 20.43 2.33 14.53
N ASN A 11 19.93 1.10 14.68
CA ASN A 11 20.64 -0.12 14.25
C ASN A 11 20.86 -0.17 12.74
N PHE A 12 19.94 0.38 11.95
CA PHE A 12 20.04 0.42 10.49
C PHE A 12 21.03 1.48 9.98
N HIS A 13 21.10 2.65 10.62
CA HIS A 13 21.92 3.79 10.18
C HIS A 13 23.27 3.92 10.90
N GLY A 14 23.48 3.17 11.98
CA GLY A 14 24.75 3.12 12.69
C GLY A 14 25.00 4.30 13.61
N GLN A 15 26.18 4.29 14.23
CA GLN A 15 26.61 5.28 15.22
C GLN A 15 26.62 6.73 14.70
N GLN A 16 26.72 6.94 13.37
CA GLN A 16 26.68 8.29 12.78
C GLN A 16 25.35 8.99 13.06
N LEU A 17 24.22 8.28 12.93
CA LEU A 17 22.91 8.84 13.23
C LEU A 17 22.76 9.09 14.73
N THR A 18 23.22 8.16 15.58
CA THR A 18 23.18 8.32 17.05
C THR A 18 23.89 9.59 17.49
N LYS A 19 25.12 9.82 17.02
CA LYS A 19 25.89 11.03 17.36
C LYS A 19 25.22 12.30 16.85
N LEU A 20 24.69 12.29 15.62
CA LEU A 20 23.98 13.44 15.07
C LEU A 20 22.74 13.77 15.90
N TRP A 21 21.99 12.73 16.30
CA TRP A 21 20.80 12.87 17.11
C TRP A 21 21.12 13.43 18.50
N GLU A 22 22.14 12.90 19.18
CA GLU A 22 22.61 13.41 20.48
C GLU A 22 23.04 14.88 20.39
N ASN A 23 23.69 15.28 19.30
CA ASN A 23 24.14 16.65 19.09
C ASN A 23 22.97 17.63 18.85
N GLU A 24 21.99 17.26 18.03
CA GLU A 24 20.90 18.18 17.65
C GLU A 24 19.71 18.15 18.63
N ARG A 25 19.40 16.99 19.23
CA ARG A 25 18.24 16.81 20.14
C ARG A 25 18.62 16.54 21.59
N GLY A 26 19.90 16.35 21.90
CA GLY A 26 20.38 16.02 23.24
C GLY A 26 20.24 14.55 23.60
N VAL A 27 21.11 14.07 24.49
CA VAL A 27 21.16 12.68 24.97
C VAL A 27 19.86 12.26 25.66
N ALA A 28 19.17 13.21 26.32
CA ALA A 28 17.89 12.97 26.99
C ALA A 28 16.81 12.45 26.01
N SER A 29 16.86 12.84 24.74
CA SER A 29 15.87 12.42 23.74
C SER A 29 15.95 10.93 23.39
N LEU A 30 17.08 10.28 23.68
CA LEU A 30 17.32 8.84 23.49
C LEU A 30 17.19 8.03 24.79
N GLN A 31 16.86 8.64 25.93
CA GLN A 31 16.67 7.92 27.20
C GLN A 31 15.49 6.94 27.18
N VAL A 32 14.54 7.14 26.27
CA VAL A 32 13.40 6.24 26.04
C VAL A 32 13.85 4.92 25.41
N VAL A 33 15.07 4.88 24.85
CA VAL A 33 15.67 3.70 24.24
C VAL A 33 16.62 3.02 25.23
N SER A 34 16.40 1.74 25.49
CA SER A 34 17.34 0.92 26.27
C SER A 34 18.63 0.73 25.47
N SER A 35 19.77 1.12 26.06
CA SER A 35 21.09 0.98 25.42
C SER A 35 21.48 -0.47 25.10
N ARG A 36 20.74 -1.46 25.63
CA ARG A 36 20.97 -2.90 25.37
C ARG A 36 20.46 -3.36 24.00
N ASP A 37 19.56 -2.59 23.38
CA ASP A 37 18.90 -3.00 22.12
C ASP A 37 19.60 -2.42 20.88
N ILE A 38 20.67 -1.63 21.08
CA ILE A 38 21.46 -1.04 20.01
C ILE A 38 22.76 -1.84 19.82
N ASP A 39 22.85 -2.63 18.75
CA ASP A 39 24.00 -3.47 18.42
C ASP A 39 24.67 -3.12 17.07
N TYR A 40 24.00 -2.32 16.24
CA TYR A 40 24.41 -1.93 14.90
C TYR A 40 24.79 -3.08 13.94
N GLN A 41 24.37 -4.33 14.19
CA GLN A 41 24.73 -5.47 13.33
C GLN A 41 24.22 -5.28 11.90
N VAL A 42 22.99 -4.77 11.76
CA VAL A 42 22.38 -4.48 10.45
C VAL A 42 23.20 -3.45 9.67
N TYR A 43 23.69 -2.40 10.35
CA TYR A 43 24.56 -1.41 9.72
C TYR A 43 25.90 -2.01 9.28
N GLN A 44 26.54 -2.83 10.12
CA GLN A 44 27.84 -3.46 9.80
C GLN A 44 27.77 -4.37 8.57
N ASN A 45 26.67 -5.12 8.42
CA ASN A 45 26.47 -5.96 7.24
C ASN A 45 26.34 -5.13 5.95
N ARG A 46 25.67 -3.98 6.04
CA ARG A 46 25.41 -3.09 4.90
C ARG A 46 26.52 -2.09 4.60
N SER A 47 27.42 -1.84 5.55
CA SER A 47 28.44 -0.79 5.42
C SER A 47 29.37 -1.03 4.22
N LYS A 48 29.50 -2.29 3.78
CA LYS A 48 30.25 -2.69 2.58
C LYS A 48 29.65 -2.12 1.29
N ASP A 49 28.34 -1.93 1.25
CA ASP A 49 27.61 -1.42 0.08
C ASP A 49 27.46 0.12 0.10
N LEU A 50 27.88 0.78 1.18
CA LEU A 50 27.73 2.22 1.35
C LEU A 50 28.89 3.00 0.69
N GLY A 51 28.75 3.26 -0.61
CA GLY A 51 29.73 4.04 -1.38
C GLY A 51 30.02 5.44 -0.82
N PHE A 52 31.25 5.93 -1.02
CA PHE A 52 31.69 7.25 -0.55
C PHE A 52 30.94 8.41 -1.22
N GLN A 53 30.62 8.29 -2.51
CA GLN A 53 29.93 9.32 -3.29
C GLN A 53 28.57 9.72 -2.68
N GLU A 54 27.88 8.75 -2.06
CA GLU A 54 26.56 8.95 -1.45
C GLU A 54 26.61 9.47 -0.01
N ARG A 55 27.81 9.73 0.54
CA ARG A 55 27.98 10.18 1.94
C ARG A 55 27.22 11.47 2.22
N GLY A 56 27.27 12.44 1.29
CA GLY A 56 26.56 13.72 1.44
C GLY A 56 25.03 13.53 1.51
N LYS A 57 24.46 12.66 0.68
CA LYS A 57 23.03 12.36 0.70
C LYS A 57 22.63 11.65 2.00
N ARG A 58 23.46 10.72 2.49
CA ARG A 58 23.23 10.04 3.78
C ARG A 58 23.20 11.01 4.96
N ILE A 59 24.13 11.96 5.00
CA ILE A 59 24.14 12.98 6.08
C ILE A 59 22.86 13.82 6.03
N ARG A 60 22.40 14.25 4.84
CA ARG A 60 21.13 14.98 4.71
C ARG A 60 19.92 14.13 5.13
N LEU A 61 19.92 12.84 4.81
CA LEU A 61 18.88 11.92 5.28
C LEU A 61 18.89 11.79 6.81
N HIS A 62 20.08 11.66 7.42
CA HIS A 62 20.21 11.63 8.88
C HIS A 62 19.69 12.92 9.53
N GLN A 63 20.04 14.08 8.98
CA GLN A 63 19.52 15.38 9.44
C GLN A 63 17.98 15.43 9.33
N PHE A 64 17.42 14.94 8.23
CA PHE A 64 15.97 14.86 8.06
C PHE A 64 15.31 13.97 9.11
N ILE A 65 15.87 12.77 9.36
CA ILE A 65 15.38 11.83 10.37
C ILE A 65 15.38 12.50 11.76
N VAL A 66 16.47 13.19 12.11
CA VAL A 66 16.59 13.87 13.39
C VAL A 66 15.62 15.06 13.47
N ASP A 67 15.54 15.94 12.46
CA ASP A 67 14.58 17.06 12.45
C ASP A 67 13.13 16.56 12.62
N LYS A 68 12.76 15.49 11.90
CA LYS A 68 11.40 14.95 11.84
C LYS A 68 11.08 13.85 12.83
N ALA A 69 12.01 13.49 13.73
CA ALA A 69 11.86 12.36 14.65
C ALA A 69 10.53 12.36 15.43
N HIS A 70 10.09 13.51 15.93
CA HIS A 70 8.84 13.65 16.66
C HIS A 70 7.59 13.23 15.87
N GLN A 71 7.61 13.40 14.54
CA GLN A 71 6.54 12.99 13.63
C GLN A 71 6.76 11.56 13.14
N LEU A 72 7.98 11.21 12.75
CA LEU A 72 8.34 9.88 12.21
C LEU A 72 8.12 8.76 13.24
N TYR A 73 8.40 9.02 14.51
CA TYR A 73 8.28 8.05 15.60
C TYR A 73 7.10 8.37 16.49
N LYS A 74 6.09 9.09 16.01
CA LYS A 74 4.85 9.26 16.76
C LYS A 74 4.24 7.87 16.94
N ALA A 75 3.95 7.47 18.18
CA ALA A 75 3.34 6.19 18.45
C ALA A 75 2.06 6.10 17.62
N GLU A 76 1.94 5.05 16.81
CA GLU A 76 0.75 4.87 15.98
C GLU A 76 -0.46 4.89 16.89
N LYS A 77 -1.42 5.77 16.59
CA LYS A 77 -2.78 5.51 17.05
C LYS A 77 -3.15 4.27 16.26
N LYS A 78 -3.15 3.09 16.91
CA LYS A 78 -3.76 1.90 16.33
C LYS A 78 -5.05 2.38 15.69
N PRO A 79 -5.31 2.11 14.40
CA PRO A 79 -6.59 2.41 13.82
C PRO A 79 -7.58 1.85 14.83
N LYS A 80 -8.40 2.72 15.45
CA LYS A 80 -9.49 2.20 16.27
C LYS A 80 -10.16 1.20 15.36
N ASP A 81 -10.42 -0.01 15.83
CA ASP A 81 -11.18 -1.03 15.10
C ASP A 81 -12.57 -0.44 14.81
N THR A 82 -12.64 0.49 13.86
CA THR A 82 -13.83 1.04 13.28
C THR A 82 -14.25 -0.02 12.31
N VAL A 83 -14.81 -1.08 12.91
CA VAL A 83 -15.77 -2.02 12.36
C VAL A 83 -16.11 -1.66 10.93
N TYR A 84 -15.44 -2.31 9.98
CA TYR A 84 -15.89 -2.56 8.60
C TYR A 84 -16.80 -1.49 7.99
N PHE A 85 -16.44 -0.20 8.08
CA PHE A 85 -17.26 0.84 7.45
C PHE A 85 -17.09 0.81 5.92
N PHE A 86 -15.98 0.25 5.46
CA PHE A 86 -15.73 -0.03 4.05
C PHE A 86 -16.19 -1.45 3.73
N PRO A 87 -17.16 -1.62 2.81
CA PRO A 87 -17.55 -2.92 2.31
C PRO A 87 -16.31 -3.61 1.77
N LEU A 88 -16.20 -4.90 2.08
CA LEU A 88 -15.06 -5.68 1.67
C LEU A 88 -15.01 -5.73 0.14
N MET A 89 -14.02 -5.06 -0.43
CA MET A 89 -13.70 -5.20 -1.85
C MET A 89 -12.99 -6.54 -2.05
N PRO A 90 -13.21 -7.23 -3.19
CA PRO A 90 -12.33 -8.30 -3.59
C PRO A 90 -10.89 -7.77 -3.63
N PRO A 91 -9.90 -8.59 -3.27
CA PRO A 91 -8.51 -8.20 -3.37
C PRO A 91 -8.20 -7.80 -4.82
N LEU A 92 -7.26 -6.86 -5.02
CA LEU A 92 -6.95 -6.34 -6.35
C LEU A 92 -6.63 -7.46 -7.35
N GLU A 93 -6.04 -8.55 -6.85
CA GLU A 93 -5.73 -9.73 -7.63
C GLU A 93 -6.92 -10.41 -8.31
N SER A 94 -8.13 -10.27 -7.77
CA SER A 94 -9.36 -10.77 -8.41
C SER A 94 -9.73 -10.01 -9.68
N PHE A 95 -9.18 -8.80 -9.88
CA PHE A 95 -9.40 -7.98 -11.08
C PHE A 95 -8.24 -8.02 -12.05
N CYS A 96 -7.12 -8.64 -11.66
CA CYS A 96 -5.93 -8.76 -12.48
C CYS A 96 -5.93 -10.11 -13.22
N HIS A 97 -5.57 -10.09 -14.49
CA HIS A 97 -5.34 -11.31 -15.27
C HIS A 97 -3.91 -11.79 -15.02
N PHE A 98 -3.72 -12.58 -13.97
CA PHE A 98 -2.45 -13.27 -13.72
C PHE A 98 -2.38 -14.59 -14.49
N ASP A 99 -1.16 -14.98 -14.87
CA ASP A 99 -0.95 -16.35 -15.34
C ASP A 99 -1.24 -17.34 -14.20
N LYS A 100 -2.00 -18.39 -14.53
CA LYS A 100 -2.46 -19.36 -13.52
C LYS A 100 -1.29 -20.15 -12.92
N THR A 101 -0.22 -20.36 -13.69
CA THR A 101 0.97 -21.07 -13.24
C THR A 101 1.74 -20.23 -12.22
N GLU A 102 1.96 -18.95 -12.52
CA GLU A 102 2.62 -18.02 -11.59
C GLU A 102 1.79 -17.80 -10.32
N ALA A 103 0.47 -17.66 -10.46
CA ALA A 103 -0.43 -17.52 -9.32
C ALA A 103 -0.42 -18.76 -8.40
N ARG A 104 -0.35 -19.98 -8.98
CA ARG A 104 -0.16 -21.23 -8.21
C ARG A 104 1.18 -21.22 -7.47
N THR A 105 2.26 -20.90 -8.15
CA THR A 105 3.59 -20.81 -7.53
C THR A 105 3.59 -19.82 -6.36
N ASN A 106 3.02 -18.63 -6.54
CA ASN A 106 2.92 -17.61 -5.49
C ASN A 106 2.02 -18.06 -4.32
N PHE A 107 0.96 -18.82 -4.59
CA PHE A 107 0.13 -19.40 -3.55
C PHE A 107 0.96 -20.33 -2.65
N PHE A 108 1.73 -21.27 -3.21
CA PHE A 108 2.58 -22.17 -2.42
C PHE A 108 3.74 -21.47 -1.70
N HIS A 109 4.23 -20.34 -2.22
CA HIS A 109 5.23 -19.51 -1.53
C HIS A 109 4.66 -18.68 -0.36
N SER A 110 3.37 -18.35 -0.41
CA SER A 110 2.74 -17.45 0.57
C SER A 110 2.05 -18.19 1.71
N ILE A 111 1.53 -19.39 1.46
CA ILE A 111 0.85 -20.20 2.45
C ILE A 111 1.83 -20.77 3.49
N LYS A 112 1.40 -20.83 4.75
CA LYS A 112 2.22 -21.30 5.88
C LYS A 112 1.50 -22.39 6.65
N VAL A 113 2.28 -23.19 7.38
CA VAL A 113 1.75 -24.15 8.35
C VAL A 113 1.01 -23.38 9.45
N GLY A 114 -0.19 -23.83 9.78
CA GLY A 114 -1.12 -23.14 10.69
C GLY A 114 -2.17 -22.27 10.00
N ASP A 115 -2.01 -21.95 8.71
CA ASP A 115 -3.03 -21.21 7.96
C ASP A 115 -4.33 -22.05 7.86
N VAL A 116 -5.49 -21.39 7.93
CA VAL A 116 -6.79 -22.06 7.82
C VAL A 116 -7.32 -21.95 6.40
N LEU A 117 -7.87 -23.04 5.89
CA LEU A 117 -8.38 -23.19 4.54
C LEU A 117 -9.83 -23.65 4.56
N ILE A 118 -10.61 -23.07 3.64
CA ILE A 118 -11.93 -23.55 3.27
C ILE A 118 -11.77 -24.40 2.01
N GLY A 119 -12.19 -25.66 2.08
CA GLY A 119 -12.12 -26.63 1.00
C GLY A 119 -13.50 -27.17 0.62
N GLN A 120 -13.63 -27.62 -0.63
CA GLN A 120 -14.77 -28.39 -1.09
C GLN A 120 -14.35 -29.85 -1.30
N VAL A 121 -15.00 -30.78 -0.62
CA VAL A 121 -14.71 -32.21 -0.68
C VAL A 121 -14.93 -32.73 -2.10
N GLN A 122 -13.91 -33.39 -2.65
CA GLN A 122 -13.99 -34.04 -3.96
C GLN A 122 -14.19 -35.54 -3.84
N GLN A 123 -13.42 -36.16 -2.94
CA GLN A 123 -13.42 -37.61 -2.78
C GLN A 123 -13.09 -38.00 -1.35
N LYS A 124 -13.77 -39.03 -0.85
CA LYS A 124 -13.41 -39.71 0.40
C LYS A 124 -12.85 -41.09 0.07
N THR A 125 -11.65 -41.36 0.54
CA THR A 125 -10.95 -42.64 0.33
C THR A 125 -10.55 -43.24 1.67
N PHE A 126 -10.11 -44.50 1.66
CA PHE A 126 -9.56 -45.15 2.85
C PHE A 126 -8.30 -44.42 3.39
N HIS A 127 -7.49 -43.85 2.50
CA HIS A 127 -6.27 -43.12 2.86
C HIS A 127 -6.52 -41.67 3.31
N GLY A 128 -7.78 -41.23 3.37
CA GLY A 128 -8.13 -39.89 3.79
C GLY A 128 -9.12 -39.19 2.87
N LEU A 129 -9.28 -37.90 3.14
CA LEU A 129 -10.22 -37.01 2.47
C LEU A 129 -9.46 -36.13 1.47
N GLY A 130 -9.82 -36.19 0.18
CA GLY A 130 -9.32 -35.30 -0.85
C GLY A 130 -10.31 -34.16 -1.13
N PHE A 131 -9.82 -32.93 -1.16
CA PHE A 131 -10.63 -31.74 -1.37
C PHE A 131 -9.91 -30.72 -2.26
N ARG A 132 -10.68 -29.81 -2.84
CA ARG A 132 -10.16 -28.65 -3.58
C ARG A 132 -10.24 -27.42 -2.70
N VAL A 133 -9.18 -26.63 -2.63
CA VAL A 133 -9.17 -25.38 -1.87
C VAL A 133 -10.05 -24.36 -2.57
N VAL A 134 -10.93 -23.73 -1.80
CA VAL A 134 -11.86 -22.70 -2.24
C VAL A 134 -11.36 -21.34 -1.80
N ALA A 135 -10.99 -21.19 -0.52
CA ALA A 135 -10.49 -19.95 0.03
C ALA A 135 -9.52 -20.17 1.19
N THR A 136 -8.73 -19.14 1.49
CA THR A 136 -7.91 -19.03 2.70
C THR A 136 -8.65 -18.19 3.73
N GLU A 137 -8.66 -18.61 4.99
CA GLU A 137 -9.34 -17.95 6.10
C GLU A 137 -8.37 -17.69 7.26
N GLY A 138 -8.43 -16.49 7.85
CA GLY A 138 -7.64 -16.16 9.04
C GLY A 138 -6.21 -15.69 8.80
N THR A 139 -5.75 -15.58 7.56
CA THR A 139 -4.71 -14.59 7.21
C THR A 139 -5.37 -13.23 7.02
N THR A 140 -4.61 -12.13 7.12
CA THR A 140 -5.11 -10.76 6.85
C THR A 140 -5.71 -10.62 5.43
N ILE A 141 -5.44 -11.56 4.53
CA ILE A 141 -5.87 -11.53 3.13
C ILE A 141 -6.64 -12.81 2.80
N LEU A 142 -7.97 -12.70 2.78
CA LEU A 142 -8.87 -13.73 2.24
C LEU A 142 -8.66 -13.84 0.73
N ARG A 143 -8.09 -14.96 0.25
CA ARG A 143 -7.93 -15.24 -1.18
C ARG A 143 -8.96 -16.25 -1.66
N ASP A 144 -9.72 -15.91 -2.68
CA ASP A 144 -10.49 -16.88 -3.47
C ASP A 144 -9.55 -17.56 -4.46
N VAL A 145 -9.36 -18.88 -4.30
CA VAL A 145 -8.40 -19.68 -5.08
C VAL A 145 -9.08 -20.76 -5.91
N ARG A 146 -10.41 -20.67 -6.10
CA ARG A 146 -11.21 -21.65 -6.85
C ARG A 146 -10.65 -21.93 -8.24
N GLU A 147 -10.13 -20.90 -8.91
CA GLU A 147 -9.59 -21.00 -10.28
C GLU A 147 -8.22 -21.68 -10.36
N LEU A 148 -7.44 -21.69 -9.27
CA LEU A 148 -6.11 -22.29 -9.23
C LEU A 148 -6.16 -23.81 -9.09
N ALA A 149 -7.33 -24.38 -8.76
CA ALA A 149 -7.56 -25.81 -8.59
C ALA A 149 -6.54 -26.50 -7.68
N ILE A 150 -6.16 -25.83 -6.57
CA ILE A 150 -5.26 -26.38 -5.56
C ILE A 150 -5.93 -27.58 -4.87
N LYS A 151 -5.16 -28.66 -4.68
CA LYS A 151 -5.64 -29.89 -4.05
C LYS A 151 -5.05 -30.05 -2.66
N GLY A 152 -5.91 -30.37 -1.71
CA GLY A 152 -5.53 -30.71 -0.35
C GLY A 152 -5.99 -32.11 0.04
N SER A 153 -5.30 -32.71 1.00
CA SER A 153 -5.67 -33.97 1.62
C SER A 153 -5.64 -33.89 3.13
N VAL A 154 -6.60 -34.53 3.79
CA VAL A 154 -6.64 -34.73 5.24
C VAL A 154 -6.53 -36.21 5.56
N HIS A 155 -5.52 -36.59 6.35
CA HIS A 155 -5.35 -37.96 6.82
C HIS A 155 -6.44 -38.30 7.85
N PRO A 156 -6.96 -39.55 7.91
CA PRO A 156 -8.00 -39.92 8.88
C PRO A 156 -7.64 -39.62 10.34
N ASP A 157 -6.37 -39.81 10.70
CA ASP A 157 -5.86 -39.48 12.03
C ASP A 157 -5.91 -38.00 12.38
N GLN A 158 -6.15 -37.12 11.40
CA GLN A 158 -6.23 -35.67 11.60
C GLN A 158 -7.67 -35.15 11.59
N PHE A 159 -8.67 -36.04 11.58
CA PHE A 159 -10.07 -35.66 11.81
C PHE A 159 -10.29 -35.25 13.27
N ASN A 160 -11.21 -34.31 13.51
CA ASN A 160 -11.64 -33.97 14.86
C ASN A 160 -12.72 -34.93 15.37
N ALA A 161 -12.77 -35.12 16.69
CA ALA A 161 -13.72 -36.02 17.34
C ALA A 161 -15.20 -35.62 17.13
N ALA A 162 -15.46 -34.36 16.79
CA ALA A 162 -16.81 -33.85 16.50
C ALA A 162 -17.31 -34.25 15.10
N SER A 163 -16.44 -34.27 14.07
CA SER A 163 -16.80 -34.74 12.73
C SER A 163 -16.93 -36.27 12.64
N ASP A 164 -16.51 -36.99 13.68
CA ASP A 164 -16.63 -38.44 13.79
C ASP A 164 -17.94 -38.87 14.49
N ARG A 165 -18.53 -38.00 15.33
CA ARG A 165 -19.67 -38.34 16.20
C ARG A 165 -21.05 -37.89 15.69
N LYS A 166 -21.14 -36.94 14.78
CA LYS A 166 -22.41 -36.57 14.13
C LYS A 166 -22.44 -37.21 12.74
N ASP A 167 -23.09 -38.37 12.65
CA ASP A 167 -23.51 -39.03 11.41
C ASP A 167 -22.55 -38.92 10.22
N GLY A 168 -21.55 -39.81 10.21
CA GLY A 168 -21.12 -40.50 9.00
C GLY A 168 -20.95 -39.66 7.72
N ALA A 169 -19.68 -39.32 7.47
CA ALA A 169 -19.06 -39.08 6.18
C ALA A 169 -19.22 -37.67 5.58
N PHE A 170 -18.08 -36.97 5.55
CA PHE A 170 -17.78 -36.03 4.47
C PHE A 170 -18.31 -36.57 3.14
N ASN A 171 -19.33 -35.91 2.60
CA ASN A 171 -19.89 -36.23 1.31
C ASN A 171 -19.17 -35.43 0.23
N THR A 172 -19.15 -35.97 -0.99
CA THR A 172 -18.66 -35.23 -2.15
C THR A 172 -19.48 -33.96 -2.31
N GLY A 173 -18.81 -32.80 -2.30
CA GLY A 173 -19.43 -31.49 -2.41
C GLY A 173 -19.53 -30.71 -1.09
N ASP A 174 -19.32 -31.35 0.05
CA ASP A 174 -19.36 -30.68 1.36
C ASP A 174 -18.25 -29.65 1.50
N LEU A 175 -18.52 -28.58 2.24
CA LEU A 175 -17.52 -27.57 2.59
C LEU A 175 -16.87 -27.96 3.92
N ILE A 176 -15.55 -27.87 3.96
CA ILE A 176 -14.75 -28.16 5.14
C ILE A 176 -13.84 -26.99 5.47
N ARG A 177 -13.59 -26.78 6.77
CA ARG A 177 -12.57 -25.88 7.29
C ARG A 177 -11.46 -26.71 7.93
N CYS A 178 -10.23 -26.50 7.50
CA CYS A 178 -9.06 -27.27 7.94
C CYS A 178 -7.83 -26.37 8.05
N GLU A 179 -6.87 -26.75 8.90
CA GLU A 179 -5.58 -26.08 9.05
C GLU A 179 -4.52 -26.75 8.16
N VAL A 180 -3.56 -25.99 7.67
CA VAL A 180 -2.40 -26.53 6.95
C VAL A 180 -1.41 -27.13 7.93
N LEU A 181 -1.05 -28.40 7.76
CA LEU A 181 -0.06 -29.10 8.57
C LEU A 181 1.29 -29.20 7.86
N ASP A 182 1.27 -29.45 6.55
CA ASP A 182 2.47 -29.63 5.74
C ASP A 182 2.21 -29.22 4.28
N ILE A 183 3.24 -28.69 3.63
CA ILE A 183 3.19 -28.07 2.31
C ILE A 183 4.21 -28.76 1.42
N ASN A 184 3.75 -29.50 0.41
CA ASN A 184 4.61 -30.06 -0.62
C ASN A 184 4.49 -29.18 -1.88
N ALA A 185 5.39 -28.20 -2.00
CA ALA A 185 5.42 -27.28 -3.13
C ALA A 185 5.78 -27.98 -4.46
N ASP A 186 6.71 -28.94 -4.44
CA ASP A 186 7.18 -29.65 -5.65
C ASP A 186 6.05 -30.45 -6.32
N ASN A 187 5.19 -31.07 -5.52
CA ASN A 187 4.05 -31.84 -6.00
C ASN A 187 2.73 -31.05 -5.99
N GLU A 188 2.77 -29.77 -5.60
CA GLU A 188 1.61 -28.88 -5.46
C GLU A 188 0.47 -29.52 -4.64
N LYS A 189 0.83 -30.13 -3.50
CA LYS A 189 -0.11 -30.81 -2.59
C LYS A 189 -0.02 -30.21 -1.19
N LEU A 190 -1.19 -30.03 -0.58
CA LEU A 190 -1.31 -29.60 0.81
C LEU A 190 -1.78 -30.75 1.69
N ASN A 191 -1.09 -30.95 2.81
CA ASN A 191 -1.51 -31.86 3.88
C ASN A 191 -2.14 -31.02 4.99
N CYS A 192 -3.41 -31.29 5.27
CA CYS A 192 -4.22 -30.49 6.17
C CYS A 192 -4.79 -31.33 7.32
N GLY A 193 -5.22 -30.67 8.39
CA GLY A 193 -5.79 -31.27 9.59
C GLY A 193 -7.02 -30.54 10.09
N MET A 194 -7.80 -31.17 10.96
CA MET A 194 -9.00 -30.58 11.57
C MET A 194 -8.93 -30.53 13.10
N LYS A 195 -7.78 -30.92 13.68
CA LYS A 195 -7.58 -31.02 15.13
C LYS A 195 -7.25 -29.68 15.80
N GLY A 196 -6.78 -28.69 15.04
CA GLY A 196 -6.45 -27.37 15.55
C GLY A 196 -5.10 -27.35 16.29
N LEU A 197 -4.14 -28.16 15.82
CA LEU A 197 -2.83 -28.31 16.45
C LEU A 197 -1.95 -27.05 16.34
N HIS A 198 -2.17 -26.23 15.32
CA HIS A 198 -1.34 -25.06 15.01
C HIS A 198 -2.16 -23.76 14.94
N GLN A 199 -3.39 -23.74 15.47
CA GLN A 199 -4.20 -22.52 15.50
C GLN A 199 -3.54 -21.42 16.33
N SER A 200 -3.47 -20.22 15.77
CA SER A 200 -3.04 -19.04 16.51
C SER A 200 -4.07 -18.64 17.58
N ALA A 201 -3.64 -17.89 18.60
CA ALA A 201 -4.51 -17.38 19.67
C ALA A 201 -5.67 -16.50 19.14
N GLU A 202 -5.50 -15.91 17.96
CA GLU A 202 -6.51 -15.07 17.28
C GLU A 202 -7.56 -15.92 16.51
N GLN A 203 -7.24 -17.20 16.26
CA GLN A 203 -8.06 -18.13 15.48
C GLN A 203 -8.67 -19.25 16.33
N SER A 204 -8.51 -19.20 17.66
CA SER A 204 -8.94 -20.26 18.58
C SER A 204 -10.46 -20.48 18.63
N ASP A 205 -11.24 -19.47 18.22
CA ASP A 205 -12.70 -19.54 18.14
C ASP A 205 -13.20 -20.20 16.84
N LEU A 206 -12.32 -20.46 15.85
CA LEU A 206 -12.71 -21.06 14.58
C LEU A 206 -12.92 -22.57 14.70
N GLN A 207 -14.18 -23.00 14.61
CA GLN A 207 -14.52 -24.43 14.54
C GLN A 207 -14.05 -25.04 13.21
N LEU A 208 -13.11 -25.99 13.31
CA LEU A 208 -12.66 -26.82 12.19
C LEU A 208 -13.61 -28.01 11.96
N GLY A 209 -13.65 -28.53 10.73
CA GLY A 209 -14.55 -29.62 10.33
C GLY A 209 -15.50 -29.22 9.22
N VAL A 210 -16.64 -29.90 9.12
CA VAL A 210 -17.67 -29.59 8.13
C VAL A 210 -18.32 -28.25 8.45
N ILE A 211 -18.41 -27.36 7.45
CA ILE A 211 -19.04 -26.06 7.57
C ILE A 211 -20.21 -25.94 6.59
N THR A 212 -21.22 -25.15 6.94
CA THR A 212 -22.30 -24.82 6.02
C THR A 212 -22.00 -23.53 5.26
N LYS A 213 -22.82 -23.21 4.24
CA LYS A 213 -22.72 -21.91 3.55
C LYS A 213 -22.97 -20.72 4.49
N GLU A 214 -23.67 -20.93 5.60
CA GLU A 214 -23.96 -19.89 6.57
C GLU A 214 -22.72 -19.52 7.39
N ASP A 215 -21.85 -20.50 7.66
CA ASP A 215 -20.62 -20.37 8.45
C ASP A 215 -19.45 -19.74 7.67
N LEU A 216 -19.62 -19.53 6.36
CA LEU A 216 -18.63 -18.85 5.54
C LEU A 216 -18.45 -17.39 5.98
N PRO A 217 -17.21 -16.86 5.99
CA PRO A 217 -16.96 -15.46 6.29
C PRO A 217 -17.85 -14.52 5.48
N LYS A 218 -18.43 -13.51 6.14
CA LYS A 218 -19.23 -12.48 5.46
C LYS A 218 -18.43 -11.83 4.33
N SER A 219 -17.15 -11.60 4.59
CA SER A 219 -16.15 -11.16 3.63
C SER A 219 -16.09 -12.07 2.39
N TYR A 220 -15.99 -13.39 2.57
CA TYR A 220 -16.00 -14.35 1.46
C TYR A 220 -17.30 -14.30 0.66
N LYS A 221 -18.47 -14.24 1.31
CA LYS A 221 -19.77 -14.13 0.61
C LYS A 221 -19.83 -12.88 -0.27
N THR A 222 -19.43 -11.73 0.27
CA THR A 222 -19.36 -10.48 -0.49
C THR A 222 -18.38 -10.59 -1.67
N MET A 223 -17.22 -11.23 -1.51
CA MET A 223 -16.29 -11.45 -2.63
C MET A 223 -16.90 -12.33 -3.73
N VAL A 224 -17.60 -13.41 -3.37
CA VAL A 224 -18.26 -14.30 -4.34
C VAL A 224 -19.33 -13.54 -5.13
N ASP A 225 -20.13 -12.70 -4.47
CA ASP A 225 -21.17 -11.87 -5.12
C ASP A 225 -20.60 -10.78 -6.04
N LEU A 226 -19.34 -10.40 -5.82
CA LEU A 226 -18.61 -9.42 -6.60
C LEU A 226 -17.71 -10.06 -7.68
N THR A 227 -17.57 -11.39 -7.67
CA THR A 227 -16.75 -12.12 -8.66
C THR A 227 -17.35 -11.97 -10.06
N GLY A 228 -16.52 -11.61 -11.05
CA GLY A 228 -16.93 -11.44 -12.44
C GLY A 228 -17.47 -10.05 -12.80
N LYS A 229 -17.58 -9.14 -11.82
CA LYS A 229 -17.82 -7.71 -12.07
C LYS A 229 -16.48 -7.00 -12.27
N SER A 230 -16.48 -5.91 -13.04
CA SER A 230 -15.31 -5.04 -13.14
C SER A 230 -15.03 -4.33 -11.82
N TYR A 231 -13.79 -3.88 -11.62
CA TYR A 231 -13.39 -3.12 -10.44
C TYR A 231 -14.28 -1.88 -10.25
N GLU A 232 -14.56 -1.16 -11.34
CA GLU A 232 -15.41 0.03 -11.32
C GLU A 232 -16.85 -0.30 -10.89
N GLU A 233 -17.44 -1.38 -11.40
CA GLU A 233 -18.80 -1.79 -11.00
C GLU A 233 -18.86 -2.17 -9.51
N CYS A 234 -17.84 -2.87 -9.01
CA CYS A 234 -17.72 -3.20 -7.59
C CYS A 234 -17.62 -1.91 -6.74
N LEU A 235 -16.79 -0.96 -7.16
CA LEU A 235 -16.59 0.32 -6.50
C LEU A 235 -17.88 1.16 -6.50
N GLN A 236 -18.58 1.24 -7.62
CA GLN A 236 -19.83 1.98 -7.77
C GLN A 236 -20.99 1.34 -7.01
N SER A 237 -21.00 0.01 -6.85
CA SER A 237 -21.99 -0.70 -6.03
C SER A 237 -21.78 -0.48 -4.53
N ASN A 238 -20.59 -0.04 -4.14
CA ASN A 238 -20.19 0.14 -2.76
C ASN A 238 -20.82 1.43 -2.18
N ARG A 239 -21.69 1.26 -1.18
CA ARG A 239 -22.39 2.39 -0.52
C ARG A 239 -21.43 3.36 0.16
N THR A 240 -20.29 2.86 0.65
CA THR A 240 -19.29 3.69 1.32
C THR A 240 -18.46 4.47 0.32
N PHE A 241 -18.21 3.93 -0.88
CA PHE A 241 -17.56 4.70 -1.94
C PHE A 241 -18.39 5.93 -2.36
N ARG A 242 -19.73 5.80 -2.34
CA ARG A 242 -20.65 6.91 -2.61
C ARG A 242 -20.88 7.85 -1.42
N ASN A 243 -20.33 7.55 -0.25
CA ASN A 243 -20.57 8.36 0.94
C ASN A 243 -19.73 9.66 0.87
N PRO A 244 -20.35 10.85 0.88
CA PRO A 244 -19.62 12.11 0.92
C PRO A 244 -18.67 12.25 2.11
N SER A 245 -18.96 11.58 3.25
CA SER A 245 -18.08 11.57 4.43
C SER A 245 -17.02 10.48 4.41
N ALA A 246 -16.92 9.67 3.34
CA ALA A 246 -15.95 8.58 3.26
C ALA A 246 -14.50 9.06 3.43
N ILE A 247 -14.17 10.22 2.86
CA ILE A 247 -12.83 10.82 2.94
C ILE A 247 -12.51 11.23 4.38
N GLU A 248 -13.48 11.80 5.10
CA GLU A 248 -13.32 12.19 6.51
C GLU A 248 -13.17 10.94 7.41
N HIS A 249 -13.94 9.89 7.15
CA HIS A 249 -13.78 8.64 7.90
C HIS A 249 -12.46 7.93 7.60
N LEU A 250 -12.05 7.86 6.33
CA LEU A 250 -10.76 7.27 5.92
C LEU A 250 -9.60 8.00 6.54
N SER A 251 -9.59 9.33 6.44
CA SER A 251 -8.54 10.16 7.04
C SER A 251 -8.45 9.96 8.55
N ASN A 252 -9.59 10.00 9.25
CA ASN A 252 -9.63 9.70 10.69
C ASN A 252 -9.11 8.29 11.02
N SER A 253 -9.45 7.27 10.21
CA SER A 253 -8.98 5.90 10.42
C SER A 253 -7.48 5.75 10.17
N LEU A 254 -6.92 6.48 9.21
CA LEU A 254 -5.49 6.56 8.92
C LEU A 254 -4.75 7.53 9.86
N GLY A 255 -5.47 8.17 10.79
CA GLY A 255 -4.89 9.17 11.70
C GLY A 255 -4.47 10.48 11.03
N LEU A 256 -4.94 10.74 9.81
CA LEU A 256 -4.75 11.97 9.05
C LEU A 256 -5.79 13.00 9.48
N ASP A 257 -5.36 14.19 9.85
CA ASP A 257 -6.25 15.30 10.16
C ASP A 257 -6.43 16.20 8.93
N LEU A 258 -7.56 16.04 8.23
CA LEU A 258 -7.91 16.88 7.08
C LEU A 258 -8.49 18.25 7.48
N SER A 259 -8.79 18.46 8.77
CA SER A 259 -9.35 19.72 9.28
C SER A 259 -8.26 20.72 9.69
N SER A 260 -7.06 20.20 9.98
CA SER A 260 -5.90 21.02 10.36
C SER A 260 -5.33 21.74 9.15
N ALA A 261 -5.21 23.07 9.25
CA ALA A 261 -4.45 23.89 8.30
C ALA A 261 -2.95 23.54 8.25
N ALA A 262 -2.46 22.76 9.22
CA ALA A 262 -1.15 22.13 9.17
C ALA A 262 -1.31 20.71 8.64
N SER A 263 -1.04 20.51 7.34
CA SER A 263 -0.95 19.17 6.76
C SER A 263 0.17 18.37 7.43
N ASP A 264 -0.04 17.06 7.59
CA ASP A 264 0.97 16.10 8.10
C ASP A 264 2.13 15.86 7.11
N SER A 265 2.36 16.77 6.14
CA SER A 265 3.43 16.63 5.17
C SER A 265 4.77 17.02 5.78
N PHE A 266 5.78 16.19 5.53
CA PHE A 266 7.16 16.51 5.89
C PHE A 266 7.76 17.64 5.04
N LEU A 267 7.09 18.01 3.93
CA LEU A 267 7.48 19.10 3.06
C LEU A 267 6.87 20.40 3.56
N LYS A 268 7.68 21.25 4.20
CA LYS A 268 7.26 22.53 4.78
C LYS A 268 6.50 23.43 3.79
N GLY A 269 6.88 23.42 2.51
CA GLY A 269 6.22 24.21 1.46
C GLY A 269 4.82 23.74 1.10
N LEU A 270 4.45 22.49 1.43
CA LEU A 270 3.10 21.97 1.25
C LEU A 270 2.22 22.19 2.48
N ASN A 271 2.80 22.61 3.60
CA ASN A 271 2.08 22.93 4.85
C ASN A 271 1.62 24.39 4.91
N ALA A 272 2.03 25.22 3.96
CA ALA A 272 1.49 26.55 3.78
C ALA A 272 0.38 26.50 2.73
N PRO A 273 -0.65 27.35 2.85
CA PRO A 273 -1.56 27.61 1.73
C PRO A 273 -0.74 27.98 0.50
N VAL A 274 -1.01 27.34 -0.63
CA VAL A 274 -0.37 27.70 -1.90
C VAL A 274 -0.76 29.14 -2.22
N GLU A 275 0.23 30.01 -2.40
CA GLU A 275 0.00 31.40 -2.78
C GLU A 275 -0.68 31.45 -4.15
N GLY A 276 -1.58 32.42 -4.34
CA GLY A 276 -2.33 32.54 -5.61
C GLY A 276 -1.43 32.63 -6.85
N SER A 277 -0.26 33.26 -6.69
CA SER A 277 0.78 33.36 -7.72
C SER A 277 1.33 32.03 -8.21
N ASP A 278 1.24 30.99 -7.38
CA ASP A 278 1.68 29.63 -7.68
C ASP A 278 0.57 28.75 -8.25
N TYR A 279 -0.64 29.29 -8.46
CA TYR A 279 -1.68 28.58 -9.19
C TYR A 279 -1.33 28.45 -10.67
N ALA A 280 -1.80 27.36 -11.28
CA ALA A 280 -1.51 27.01 -12.66
C ALA A 280 -1.81 28.16 -13.63
N ASP A 281 -2.94 28.86 -13.43
CA ASP A 281 -3.36 29.97 -14.29
C ASP A 281 -2.49 31.23 -14.13
N GLU A 282 -2.02 31.52 -12.91
CA GLU A 282 -1.15 32.67 -12.65
C GLU A 282 0.28 32.41 -13.11
N LEU A 283 0.81 31.20 -12.86
CA LEU A 283 2.08 30.76 -13.40
C LEU A 283 2.07 30.77 -14.93
N ARG A 284 0.99 30.30 -15.55
CA ARG A 284 0.84 30.33 -17.02
C ARG A 284 0.80 31.75 -17.54
N ARG A 285 0.08 32.67 -16.89
CA ARG A 285 0.09 34.10 -17.24
C ARG A 285 1.49 34.70 -17.10
N SER A 286 2.20 34.44 -16.00
CA SER A 286 3.58 34.91 -15.77
C SER A 286 4.55 34.38 -16.82
N GLN A 287 4.46 33.09 -17.16
CA GLN A 287 5.28 32.45 -18.18
C GLN A 287 5.01 33.02 -19.58
N ASN A 288 3.73 33.15 -19.95
CA ASN A 288 3.33 33.74 -21.23
C ASN A 288 3.80 35.18 -21.35
N SER A 289 3.65 35.99 -20.28
CA SER A 289 4.12 37.37 -20.26
C SER A 289 5.64 37.46 -20.45
N LYS A 290 6.42 36.67 -19.71
CA LYS A 290 7.89 36.60 -19.88
C LYS A 290 8.29 36.14 -21.28
N TRP A 291 7.57 35.18 -21.84
CA TRP A 291 7.85 34.65 -23.18
C TRP A 291 7.53 35.68 -24.25
N ALA A 292 6.39 36.38 -24.13
CA ALA A 292 6.01 37.48 -25.00
C ALA A 292 7.03 38.62 -24.95
N THR A 293 7.46 39.07 -23.76
CA THR A 293 8.51 40.11 -23.62
C THR A 293 9.82 39.69 -24.29
N LYS A 294 10.22 38.42 -24.17
CA LYS A 294 11.41 37.91 -24.89
C LYS A 294 11.24 37.99 -26.42
N SER A 295 10.06 37.62 -26.93
CA SER A 295 9.76 37.72 -28.37
C SER A 295 9.67 39.17 -28.86
N VAL A 296 9.19 40.11 -28.05
CA VAL A 296 9.24 41.55 -28.35
C VAL A 296 10.69 42.03 -28.44
N ALA A 297 11.54 41.65 -27.49
CA ALA A 297 12.95 42.01 -27.49
C ALA A 297 13.70 41.46 -28.73
N GLU A 298 13.37 40.26 -29.19
CA GLU A 298 13.87 39.70 -30.46
C GLU A 298 13.36 40.49 -31.67
N GLY A 299 12.07 40.83 -31.70
CA GLY A 299 11.48 41.67 -32.75
C GLY A 299 12.17 43.03 -32.89
N ILE A 300 12.46 43.71 -31.77
CA ILE A 300 13.18 44.99 -31.75
C ILE A 300 14.61 44.84 -32.31
N LYS A 301 15.28 43.71 -32.06
CA LYS A 301 16.62 43.46 -32.62
C LYS A 301 16.58 43.31 -34.14
N TYR A 302 15.60 42.57 -34.66
CA TYR A 302 15.44 42.41 -36.12
C TYR A 302 15.07 43.73 -36.79
N PHE A 303 14.23 44.55 -36.15
CA PHE A 303 13.89 45.88 -36.64
C PHE A 303 15.13 46.77 -36.75
N LYS A 304 15.98 46.80 -35.71
CA LYS A 304 17.25 47.56 -35.73
C LYS A 304 18.23 47.06 -36.80
N ALA A 305 18.11 45.82 -37.24
CA ALA A 305 18.94 45.22 -38.29
C ALA A 305 18.38 45.43 -39.72
N GLY A 306 17.23 46.12 -39.88
CA GLY A 306 16.58 46.34 -41.16
C GLY A 306 15.79 45.13 -41.69
N LEU A 307 15.53 44.12 -40.86
CA LEU A 307 14.75 42.92 -41.19
C LEU A 307 13.31 43.10 -40.69
N GLU A 308 12.53 43.87 -41.45
CA GLU A 308 11.17 44.29 -41.06
C GLU A 308 10.16 43.13 -41.03
N THR A 309 10.26 42.20 -41.97
CA THR A 309 9.37 41.03 -42.05
C THR A 309 9.49 40.10 -40.85
N GLU A 310 10.72 39.83 -40.41
CA GLU A 310 11.05 38.97 -39.27
C GLU A 310 10.70 39.67 -37.96
N ALA A 311 10.91 41.00 -37.88
CA ALA A 311 10.49 41.80 -36.74
C ALA A 311 8.96 41.74 -36.54
N PHE A 312 8.20 41.91 -37.63
CA PHE A 312 6.74 41.85 -37.60
C PHE A 312 6.21 40.47 -37.16
N GLN A 313 6.83 39.38 -37.64
CA GLN A 313 6.47 38.03 -37.22
C GLN A 313 6.74 37.78 -35.71
N CYS A 314 7.87 38.25 -35.20
CA CYS A 314 8.22 38.11 -33.78
C CYS A 314 7.24 38.87 -32.87
N LEU A 315 6.79 40.05 -33.29
CA LEU A 315 5.82 40.86 -32.55
C LEU A 315 4.41 40.27 -32.58
N ASN A 316 3.95 39.74 -33.72
CA ASN A 316 2.68 39.02 -33.78
C ASN A 316 2.70 37.74 -32.94
N LYS A 317 3.83 37.03 -32.91
CA LYS A 317 4.02 35.88 -32.03
C LYS A 317 3.92 36.29 -30.55
N ALA A 318 4.52 37.41 -30.15
CA ALA A 318 4.42 37.92 -28.78
C ALA A 318 2.97 38.23 -28.39
N LEU A 319 2.22 38.92 -29.26
CA LEU A 319 0.82 39.28 -29.01
C LEU A 319 -0.15 38.08 -29.08
N HIS A 320 0.21 37.02 -29.80
CA HIS A 320 -0.54 35.77 -29.79
C HIS A 320 -0.37 35.01 -28.46
N ILE A 321 0.81 35.11 -27.84
CA ILE A 321 1.12 34.48 -26.54
C ILE A 321 0.52 35.29 -25.39
N ASP A 322 0.59 36.62 -25.46
CA ASP A 322 0.00 37.54 -24.48
C ASP A 322 -0.57 38.77 -25.19
N ALA A 323 -1.90 38.76 -25.38
CA ALA A 323 -2.62 39.82 -26.08
C ALA A 323 -2.63 41.16 -25.33
N VAL A 324 -2.31 41.17 -24.03
CA VAL A 324 -2.33 42.37 -23.17
C VAL A 324 -0.93 42.97 -23.02
N ASN A 325 0.09 42.38 -23.66
CA ASN A 325 1.46 42.87 -23.56
C ASN A 325 1.60 44.28 -24.18
N ILE A 326 1.76 45.28 -23.31
CA ILE A 326 1.83 46.69 -23.66
C ILE A 326 3.06 46.97 -24.55
N GLU A 327 4.21 46.39 -24.23
CA GLU A 327 5.45 46.60 -24.99
C GLU A 327 5.33 46.05 -26.41
N GLY A 328 4.68 44.90 -26.58
CA GLY A 328 4.41 44.31 -27.90
C GLY A 328 3.46 45.15 -28.74
N LEU A 329 2.42 45.72 -28.12
CA LEU A 329 1.47 46.61 -28.81
C LEU A 329 2.14 47.91 -29.26
N VAL A 330 2.97 48.52 -28.39
CA VAL A 330 3.72 49.73 -28.70
C VAL A 330 4.75 49.48 -29.79
N ALA A 331 5.55 48.41 -29.68
CA ALA A 331 6.58 48.08 -30.66
C ALA A 331 5.99 47.76 -32.04
N ARG A 332 4.82 47.13 -32.10
CA ARG A 332 4.11 46.89 -33.37
C ARG A 332 3.55 48.17 -33.98
N GLY A 333 3.11 49.14 -33.18
CA GLY A 333 2.60 50.43 -33.68
C GLY A 333 3.69 51.40 -34.14
N ALA A 334 4.95 51.18 -33.72
CA ALA A 334 6.10 51.98 -34.12
C ALA A 334 6.81 51.45 -35.39
N LEU A 335 6.43 50.26 -35.85
CA LEU A 335 6.88 49.60 -37.08
C LEU A 335 6.01 50.01 -38.25
#